data_AF-A0A535MT76-F1
#
_entry.id   AF-A0A535MT76-F1
#
_cell.length_a   1.000
_cell.length_b   1.000
_cell.length_c   1.000
_cell.angle_alpha   90.00
_cell.angle_beta   90.00
_cell.angle_gamma   90.00
#
_symmetry.space_group_name_H-M   'P 1'
#
loop_
_entity.id
_entity.type
_entity.pdbx_description
1 polymer ?
#
loop_
_entity_poly.entity_id
_entity_poly.type
_entity_poly.pdbx_seq_one_letter_code
_entity_poly.pdbx_strand_id
1 'polypeptide(L)'
;MNSGGMTAGIDRRLTGPSHTLAVPGAEPRPPVPADKLRLGLILPTWTTTDVRWSEVLEIAGTAAEVGFDALYVSDHLLLPSNNAELKRRAGVDFPDDADVELEGYLECFTVLAALAVAIPRLALGSFVASTGYRNPGLMAKMAVTIDDISDGRLVLGLGAGDSEGEHLTFGFPHEQRV
;
A
#
# COMPACT_ATOMS: atom_id res chain seq x y z
N MET A 1 54.50 20.34 -11.30
CA MET A 1 53.83 19.10 -10.88
C MET A 1 52.50 19.06 -11.60
N ASN A 2 52.32 18.05 -12.44
CA ASN A 2 51.18 17.90 -13.34
C ASN A 2 50.11 17.05 -12.62
N SER A 3 48.89 17.54 -12.46
CA SER A 3 47.75 16.72 -12.04
C SER A 3 46.49 17.21 -12.74
N GLY A 4 46.16 16.56 -13.85
CA GLY A 4 44.92 16.75 -14.57
C GLY A 4 43.74 16.23 -13.74
N GLY A 5 42.77 17.11 -13.48
CA GLY A 5 41.46 16.75 -12.94
C GLY A 5 40.48 16.57 -14.08
N MET A 6 40.17 15.31 -14.41
CA MET A 6 39.05 14.95 -15.28
C MET A 6 37.74 15.22 -14.53
N THR A 7 36.95 16.18 -14.99
CA THR A 7 35.55 16.36 -14.59
C THR A 7 34.70 15.32 -15.33
N ALA A 8 34.41 14.19 -14.69
CA ALA A 8 33.42 13.22 -15.18
C ALA A 8 32.02 13.66 -14.73
N GLY A 9 31.26 14.24 -15.65
CA GLY A 9 29.82 14.44 -15.48
C GLY A 9 29.11 13.09 -15.45
N ILE A 10 28.32 12.85 -14.41
CA ILE A 10 27.46 11.68 -14.30
C ILE A 10 26.14 12.00 -15.01
N ASP A 11 26.08 11.80 -16.33
CA ASP A 11 24.81 11.57 -17.05
C ASP A 11 24.45 10.10 -16.84
N ARG A 12 23.54 9.82 -15.89
CA ARG A 12 22.96 8.50 -15.67
C ARG A 12 21.58 8.42 -16.31
N ARG A 13 21.54 8.53 -17.64
CA ARG A 13 20.48 7.87 -18.41
C ARG A 13 20.80 6.37 -18.47
N LEU A 14 20.14 5.61 -17.60
CA LEU A 14 20.08 4.15 -17.66
C LEU A 14 19.27 3.74 -18.90
N THR A 15 19.90 3.79 -20.08
CA THR A 15 19.38 3.16 -21.29
C THR A 15 19.99 1.76 -21.40
N GLY A 16 19.63 0.88 -20.47
CA GLY A 16 19.83 -0.56 -20.63
C GLY A 16 18.57 -1.17 -21.27
N PRO A 17 18.68 -2.28 -22.02
CA PRO A 17 17.50 -2.99 -22.47
C PRO A 17 16.71 -3.47 -21.24
N SER A 18 15.48 -3.00 -21.09
CA SER A 18 14.55 -3.49 -20.08
C SER A 18 14.29 -4.96 -20.37
N HIS A 19 14.92 -5.85 -19.61
CA HIS A 19 14.55 -7.26 -19.60
C HIS A 19 13.28 -7.42 -18.76
N THR A 20 12.18 -6.84 -19.25
CA THR A 20 10.85 -7.10 -18.74
C THR A 20 10.56 -8.57 -19.04
N LEU A 21 10.54 -9.41 -18.00
CA LEU A 21 9.87 -10.70 -18.07
C LEU A 21 8.40 -10.40 -18.37
N ALA A 22 8.03 -10.48 -19.64
CA ALA A 22 6.66 -10.26 -20.07
C ALA A 22 5.77 -11.31 -19.40
N VAL A 23 5.06 -10.91 -18.36
CA VAL A 23 3.96 -11.70 -17.80
C VAL A 23 2.88 -11.74 -18.88
N PRO A 24 2.50 -12.91 -19.42
CA PRO A 24 1.52 -12.99 -20.50
C PRO A 24 0.18 -12.36 -20.07
N GLY A 25 -0.32 -11.39 -20.83
CA GLY A 25 -1.56 -10.65 -20.53
C GLY A 25 -1.37 -9.23 -19.96
N ALA A 26 -0.12 -8.78 -19.78
CA ALA A 26 0.25 -7.49 -19.20
C ALA A 26 0.35 -6.34 -20.23
N GLU A 27 -0.67 -6.08 -21.04
CA GLU A 27 -0.74 -4.74 -21.63
C GLU A 27 -1.15 -3.73 -20.54
N PRO A 28 -0.35 -2.69 -20.27
CA PRO A 28 -0.72 -1.65 -19.33
C PRO A 28 -2.04 -1.03 -19.78
N ARG A 29 -2.99 -0.86 -18.85
CA ARG A 29 -4.25 -0.19 -19.19
C ARG A 29 -3.92 1.24 -19.63
N PRO A 30 -4.42 1.71 -20.79
CA PRO A 30 -4.15 3.07 -21.24
C PRO A 30 -4.63 4.08 -20.19
N PRO A 31 -3.89 5.18 -19.98
CA PRO A 31 -4.23 6.17 -18.98
C PRO A 31 -5.65 6.72 -19.21
N VAL A 32 -6.47 6.73 -18.15
CA VAL A 32 -7.81 7.32 -18.22
C VAL A 32 -7.66 8.84 -18.38
N PRO A 33 -8.31 9.46 -19.38
CA PRO A 33 -8.30 10.89 -19.60
C PRO A 33 -8.63 11.70 -18.35
N ALA A 34 -7.99 12.86 -18.17
CA ALA A 34 -8.13 13.68 -16.96
C ALA A 34 -9.56 14.21 -16.74
N ASP A 35 -10.37 14.28 -17.80
CA ASP A 35 -11.78 14.67 -17.79
C ASP A 35 -12.74 13.54 -17.41
N LYS A 36 -12.23 12.31 -17.17
CA LYS A 36 -13.05 11.15 -16.79
C LYS A 36 -12.83 10.73 -15.34
N LEU A 37 -13.93 10.35 -14.68
CA LEU A 37 -13.91 9.76 -13.34
C LEU A 37 -13.22 8.39 -13.37
N ARG A 38 -12.37 8.13 -12.38
CA ARG A 38 -11.76 6.82 -12.12
C ARG A 38 -12.40 6.19 -10.90
N LEU A 39 -12.58 4.88 -10.92
CA LEU A 39 -13.15 4.11 -9.82
C LEU A 39 -12.08 3.18 -9.25
N GLY A 40 -11.84 3.30 -7.94
CA GLY A 40 -10.94 2.41 -7.20
C GLY A 40 -11.70 1.55 -6.20
N LEU A 41 -11.15 0.37 -5.91
CA LEU A 41 -11.68 -0.55 -4.91
C LEU A 41 -10.73 -0.62 -3.71
N ILE A 42 -11.25 -0.39 -2.51
CA ILE A 42 -10.53 -0.68 -1.27
C ILE A 42 -10.71 -2.17 -0.98
N LEU A 43 -9.60 -2.91 -0.90
CA LEU A 43 -9.60 -4.33 -0.61
C LEU A 43 -9.96 -4.56 0.86
N PRO A 44 -10.61 -5.70 1.20
CA PRO A 44 -11.10 -6.00 2.55
C PRO A 44 -9.99 -6.35 3.56
N THR A 45 -8.80 -5.82 3.33
CA THR A 45 -7.59 -5.96 4.17
C THR A 45 -7.69 -5.31 5.55
N TRP A 46 -8.80 -4.61 5.86
CA TRP A 46 -9.07 -4.03 7.19
C TRP A 46 -10.47 -4.35 7.73
N THR A 47 -11.36 -4.91 6.92
CA THR A 47 -12.79 -5.08 7.28
C THR A 47 -13.10 -6.44 7.88
N THR A 48 -12.17 -7.39 7.78
CA THR A 48 -12.29 -8.75 8.27
C THR A 48 -10.91 -9.29 8.57
N THR A 49 -10.85 -10.24 9.49
CA THR A 49 -9.64 -10.67 10.18
C THR A 49 -9.23 -12.10 9.82
N ASP A 50 -10.10 -12.80 9.10
CA ASP A 50 -9.83 -14.11 8.52
C ASP A 50 -9.51 -14.06 7.02
N VAL A 51 -9.37 -12.87 6.43
CA VAL A 51 -9.13 -12.75 4.99
C VAL A 51 -7.80 -13.38 4.59
N ARG A 52 -7.87 -14.38 3.72
CA ARG A 52 -6.69 -15.04 3.17
C ARG A 52 -6.21 -14.31 1.92
N TRP A 53 -4.91 -14.40 1.65
CA TRP A 53 -4.34 -13.89 0.39
C TRP A 53 -5.08 -14.39 -0.86
N SER A 54 -5.51 -15.65 -0.88
CA SER A 54 -6.27 -16.23 -2.00
C SER A 54 -7.58 -15.46 -2.27
N GLU A 55 -8.27 -15.03 -1.22
CA GLU A 55 -9.52 -14.28 -1.34
C GLU A 55 -9.25 -12.84 -1.79
N VAL A 56 -8.20 -12.20 -1.25
CA VAL A 56 -7.75 -10.89 -1.74
C VAL A 56 -7.43 -10.95 -3.23
N LEU A 57 -6.72 -11.99 -3.68
CA LEU A 57 -6.34 -12.17 -5.07
C LEU A 57 -7.56 -12.40 -5.97
N GLU A 58 -8.53 -13.19 -5.52
CA GLU A 58 -9.80 -13.42 -6.25
C GLU A 58 -10.59 -12.13 -6.44
N ILE A 59 -10.74 -11.33 -5.36
CA ILE A 59 -11.43 -10.04 -5.42
C ILE A 59 -10.68 -9.06 -6.33
N ALA A 60 -9.35 -9.01 -6.21
CA ALA A 60 -8.51 -8.16 -7.05
C ALA A 60 -8.59 -8.53 -8.54
N GLY A 61 -8.61 -9.83 -8.85
CA GLY A 61 -8.82 -10.35 -10.20
C GLY A 61 -10.19 -9.95 -10.75
N THR A 62 -11.25 -10.14 -9.96
CA THR A 62 -12.61 -9.76 -10.32
C THR A 62 -12.73 -8.25 -10.58
N ALA A 63 -12.12 -7.42 -9.74
CA ALA A 63 -12.09 -5.97 -9.93
C ALA A 63 -11.41 -5.58 -11.27
N ALA A 64 -10.34 -6.29 -11.64
CA ALA A 64 -9.68 -6.08 -12.92
C ALA A 64 -10.54 -6.48 -14.12
N GLU A 65 -11.34 -7.54 -14.00
CA GLU A 65 -12.29 -7.99 -15.05
C GLU A 65 -13.47 -7.03 -15.20
N VAL A 66 -14.02 -6.53 -14.08
CA VAL A 66 -15.12 -5.55 -14.06
C VAL A 66 -14.69 -4.19 -14.60
N GLY A 67 -13.40 -3.87 -14.52
CA GLY A 67 -12.82 -2.68 -15.13
C GLY A 67 -12.54 -1.52 -14.16
N PHE A 68 -12.34 -1.81 -12.87
CA PHE A 68 -11.80 -0.84 -11.92
C PHE A 68 -10.44 -0.30 -12.39
N ASP A 69 -10.11 0.91 -11.94
CA ASP A 69 -8.87 1.61 -12.29
C ASP A 69 -7.75 1.39 -11.26
N ALA A 70 -8.12 1.12 -10.01
CA ALA A 70 -7.17 1.01 -8.91
C ALA A 70 -7.63 0.04 -7.82
N LEU A 71 -6.65 -0.55 -7.13
CA LEU A 71 -6.83 -1.29 -5.89
C LEU A 71 -6.13 -0.54 -4.76
N TYR A 72 -6.79 -0.47 -3.61
CA TYR A 72 -6.29 0.19 -2.42
C TYR A 72 -6.18 -0.78 -1.24
N VAL A 73 -5.05 -0.74 -0.55
CA VAL A 73 -4.76 -1.60 0.61
C VAL A 73 -4.63 -0.73 1.84
N SER A 74 -5.35 -1.09 2.90
CA SER A 74 -5.28 -0.37 4.17
C SER A 74 -3.95 -0.64 4.87
N ASP A 75 -3.49 0.31 5.66
CA ASP A 75 -2.27 0.18 6.44
C ASP A 75 -2.55 0.00 7.94
N HIS A 76 -3.40 -0.97 8.27
CA HIS A 76 -3.64 -1.40 9.64
C HIS A 76 -2.81 -2.65 9.92
N LEU A 77 -2.24 -2.71 11.12
CA LEU A 77 -1.44 -3.80 11.65
C LEU A 77 -2.27 -4.66 12.63
N LEU A 78 -3.09 -4.01 13.46
CA LEU A 78 -3.96 -4.65 14.46
C LEU A 78 -5.22 -3.80 14.67
N LEU A 79 -6.37 -4.43 14.83
CA LEU A 79 -7.53 -3.75 15.40
C LEU A 79 -8.12 -4.62 16.50
N PRO A 80 -8.77 -4.03 17.52
CA PRO A 80 -9.60 -4.79 18.43
C PRO A 80 -10.72 -5.45 17.61
N SER A 81 -10.97 -6.77 17.77
CA SER A 81 -12.00 -7.56 17.04
C SER A 81 -13.36 -6.88 16.95
N ASN A 82 -13.71 -6.08 17.95
CA ASN A 82 -15.00 -5.39 18.05
C ASN A 82 -14.98 -3.94 17.51
N ASN A 83 -13.92 -3.47 16.87
CA ASN A 83 -13.74 -2.09 16.43
C ASN A 83 -13.89 -1.04 17.58
N ALA A 84 -13.52 -1.38 18.81
CA ALA A 84 -13.72 -0.52 20.00
C ALA A 84 -13.17 0.90 19.82
N GLU A 85 -12.01 1.06 19.17
CA GLU A 85 -11.42 2.39 18.95
C GLU A 85 -12.25 3.23 17.96
N LEU A 86 -12.76 2.63 16.89
CA LEU A 86 -13.69 3.28 15.94
C LEU A 86 -15.02 3.63 16.62
N LYS A 87 -15.56 2.74 17.46
CA LYS A 87 -16.82 2.97 18.19
C LYS A 87 -16.71 4.16 19.14
N ARG A 88 -15.61 4.25 19.91
CA ARG A 88 -15.31 5.39 20.78
C ARG A 88 -15.25 6.71 20.00
N ARG A 89 -14.57 6.72 18.85
CA ARG A 89 -14.49 7.92 17.99
C ARG A 89 -15.82 8.31 17.36
N ALA A 90 -16.62 7.34 16.94
CA ALA A 90 -17.94 7.58 16.35
C ALA A 90 -19.00 7.99 17.39
N GLY A 91 -18.65 8.03 18.69
CA GLY A 91 -19.58 8.37 19.77
C GLY A 91 -20.68 7.32 19.98
N VAL A 92 -20.42 6.07 19.58
CA VAL A 92 -21.39 4.98 19.67
C VAL A 92 -21.03 4.12 20.87
N ASP A 93 -21.86 4.20 21.91
CA ASP A 93 -21.66 3.49 23.17
C ASP A 93 -22.32 2.10 23.12
N PHE A 94 -21.51 1.09 22.84
CA PHE A 94 -21.88 -0.32 23.07
C PHE A 94 -20.86 -0.90 24.05
N PRO A 95 -21.28 -1.84 24.93
CA PRO A 95 -20.36 -2.43 25.91
C PRO A 95 -19.12 -2.97 25.21
N ASP A 96 -17.94 -2.59 25.71
CA ASP A 96 -16.70 -3.26 25.35
C ASP A 96 -16.87 -4.74 25.74
N ASP A 97 -16.62 -5.63 24.79
CA ASP A 97 -16.58 -7.06 25.09
C ASP A 97 -15.28 -7.31 25.90
N ALA A 98 -15.35 -8.05 27.00
CA ALA A 98 -14.18 -8.26 27.85
C ALA A 98 -13.14 -9.19 27.18
N ASP A 99 -13.57 -9.92 26.15
CA ASP A 99 -12.79 -10.90 25.41
C ASP A 99 -12.34 -10.38 24.04
N VAL A 100 -12.18 -9.05 23.88
CA VAL A 100 -11.73 -8.46 22.60
C VAL A 100 -10.31 -8.92 22.30
N GLU A 101 -10.20 -9.89 21.40
CA GLU A 101 -8.91 -10.29 20.86
C GLU A 101 -8.36 -9.18 19.96
N LEU A 102 -7.04 -9.08 19.88
CA LEU A 102 -6.39 -8.24 18.87
C LEU A 102 -6.27 -9.09 17.62
N GLU A 103 -6.89 -8.64 16.54
CA GLU A 103 -6.89 -9.35 15.28
C GLU A 103 -5.93 -8.70 14.29
N GLY A 104 -5.08 -9.54 13.68
CA GLY A 104 -4.05 -9.12 12.74
C GLY A 104 -4.55 -9.05 11.31
N TYR A 105 -4.03 -8.09 10.56
CA TYR A 105 -4.32 -7.90 9.14
C TYR A 105 -3.11 -8.23 8.26
N LEU A 106 -3.36 -8.46 6.97
CA LEU A 106 -2.28 -8.56 6.00
C LEU A 106 -1.55 -7.22 5.88
N GLU A 107 -0.22 -7.24 5.96
CA GLU A 107 0.59 -6.01 5.96
C GLU A 107 0.55 -5.32 4.58
N CYS A 108 0.30 -4.01 4.60
CA CYS A 108 0.01 -3.21 3.41
C CYS A 108 1.05 -3.32 2.29
N PHE A 109 2.33 -3.08 2.60
CA PHE A 109 3.38 -3.01 1.58
C PHE A 109 3.70 -4.39 1.00
N THR A 110 3.62 -5.45 1.81
CA THR A 110 3.79 -6.83 1.34
C THR A 110 2.65 -7.26 0.42
N VAL A 111 1.40 -6.88 0.74
CA VAL A 111 0.24 -7.12 -0.15
C VAL A 111 0.38 -6.33 -1.44
N LEU A 112 0.75 -5.05 -1.38
CA LEU A 112 0.98 -4.22 -2.56
C LEU A 112 2.07 -4.80 -3.47
N ALA A 113 3.18 -5.30 -2.89
CA ALA A 113 4.23 -5.97 -3.64
C ALA A 113 3.74 -7.25 -4.34
N ALA A 114 2.90 -8.05 -3.66
CA ALA A 114 2.32 -9.25 -4.25
C ALA A 114 1.33 -8.91 -5.39
N LEU A 115 0.46 -7.92 -5.19
CA LEU A 115 -0.48 -7.43 -6.20
C LEU A 115 0.22 -6.81 -7.41
N ALA A 116 1.39 -6.19 -7.22
CA ALA A 116 2.18 -5.62 -8.31
C ALA A 116 2.51 -6.68 -9.37
N VAL A 117 2.82 -7.91 -8.96
CA VAL A 117 3.08 -9.02 -9.88
C VAL A 117 1.78 -9.69 -10.33
N ALA A 118 0.86 -9.94 -9.40
CA ALA A 118 -0.33 -10.75 -9.67
C ALA A 118 -1.39 -10.05 -10.52
N ILE A 119 -1.47 -8.72 -10.44
CA ILE A 119 -2.46 -7.88 -11.11
C ILE A 119 -1.74 -6.81 -11.95
N PRO A 120 -1.36 -7.10 -13.21
CA PRO A 120 -0.45 -6.26 -14.00
C PRO A 120 -1.07 -4.97 -14.57
N ARG A 121 -2.38 -4.73 -14.38
CA ARG A 121 -3.10 -3.65 -15.09
C ARG A 121 -3.58 -2.49 -14.22
N LEU A 122 -3.90 -2.75 -12.95
CA LEU A 122 -4.54 -1.75 -12.09
C LEU A 122 -3.47 -0.92 -11.37
N ALA A 123 -3.77 0.35 -11.12
CA ALA A 123 -2.99 1.14 -10.17
C ALA A 123 -3.12 0.52 -8.78
N LEU A 124 -2.08 0.61 -7.97
CA LEU A 124 -2.03 0.04 -6.63
C LEU A 124 -1.72 1.15 -5.64
N GLY A 125 -2.48 1.27 -4.55
CA GLY A 125 -2.23 2.35 -3.60
C GLY A 125 -2.40 1.95 -2.14
N SER A 126 -1.62 2.58 -1.29
CA SER A 126 -1.84 2.55 0.16
C SER A 126 -2.99 3.50 0.51
N PHE A 127 -3.90 3.05 1.39
CA PHE A 127 -5.06 3.84 1.83
C PHE A 127 -5.20 3.86 3.36
N VAL A 128 -4.50 4.74 4.05
CA VAL A 128 -3.26 5.43 3.62
C VAL A 128 -2.11 4.87 4.44
N ALA A 129 -0.89 4.91 3.91
CA ALA A 129 0.28 4.47 4.67
C ALA A 129 0.49 5.40 5.87
N SER A 130 0.51 4.83 7.06
CA SER A 130 0.77 5.56 8.29
C SER A 130 2.24 5.98 8.33
N THR A 131 2.46 7.29 8.36
CA THR A 131 3.81 7.87 8.44
C THR A 131 4.50 7.56 9.77
N GLY A 132 3.74 7.23 10.83
CA GLY A 132 4.25 6.86 12.15
C GLY A 132 4.71 5.40 12.29
N TYR A 133 4.29 4.48 11.40
CA TYR A 133 4.59 3.05 11.54
C TYR A 133 5.98 2.65 11.07
N ARG A 134 6.69 3.51 10.36
CA ARG A 134 7.95 3.12 9.70
C ARG A 134 8.92 4.26 9.66
N ASN A 135 10.21 3.92 9.60
CA ASN A 135 11.22 4.89 9.20
C ASN A 135 10.88 5.44 7.80
N PRO A 136 10.89 6.76 7.60
CA PRO A 136 10.50 7.37 6.32
C PRO A 136 11.42 6.98 5.16
N GLY A 137 12.72 6.81 5.41
CA GLY A 137 13.68 6.34 4.41
C GLY A 137 13.43 4.89 4.01
N LEU A 138 13.06 4.03 4.97
CA LEU A 138 12.67 2.65 4.69
C LEU A 138 11.36 2.61 3.89
N MET A 139 10.36 3.40 4.27
CA MET A 139 9.10 3.49 3.53
C MET A 139 9.32 3.93 2.08
N ALA A 140 10.16 4.96 1.85
CA ALA A 140 10.53 5.39 0.50
C ALA A 140 11.22 4.28 -0.29
N LYS A 141 12.10 3.49 0.35
CA LYS A 141 12.76 2.33 -0.30
C LYS A 141 11.79 1.21 -0.66
N MET A 142 10.80 0.92 0.20
CA MET A 142 9.76 -0.05 -0.12
C MET A 142 8.87 0.46 -1.26
N ALA A 143 8.45 1.73 -1.21
CA ALA A 143 7.62 2.34 -2.25
C ALA A 143 8.32 2.31 -3.62
N VAL A 144 9.58 2.75 -3.71
CA VAL A 144 10.34 2.71 -4.98
C VAL A 144 10.50 1.28 -5.50
N THR A 145 10.68 0.29 -4.61
CA THR A 145 10.76 -1.12 -5.02
C THR A 145 9.44 -1.62 -5.59
N ILE A 146 8.31 -1.30 -4.94
CA ILE A 146 6.98 -1.70 -5.41
C ILE A 146 6.65 -0.99 -6.72
N ASP A 147 7.01 0.30 -6.84
CA ASP A 147 6.83 1.09 -8.06
C ASP A 147 7.55 0.43 -9.24
N ASP A 148 8.82 0.04 -9.05
CA ASP A 148 9.63 -0.69 -10.05
C ASP A 148 9.02 -2.05 -10.43
N ILE A 149 8.63 -2.88 -9.44
CA ILE A 149 7.97 -4.18 -9.68
C ILE A 149 6.67 -3.98 -10.46
N SER A 150 5.96 -2.89 -10.18
CA SER A 150 4.66 -2.59 -10.78
C SER A 150 4.75 -1.88 -12.13
N ASP A 151 5.94 -1.48 -12.59
CA ASP A 151 6.13 -0.63 -13.77
C ASP A 151 5.40 0.73 -13.64
N GLY A 152 5.63 1.43 -12.52
CA GLY A 152 5.14 2.79 -12.31
C GLY A 152 3.66 2.91 -11.89
N ARG A 153 3.05 1.83 -11.40
CA ARG A 153 1.62 1.79 -11.04
C ARG A 153 1.33 2.11 -9.57
N LEU A 154 2.34 2.36 -8.76
CA LEU A 154 2.16 2.66 -7.34
C LEU A 154 1.64 4.09 -7.13
N VAL A 155 0.62 4.22 -6.29
CA VAL A 155 0.12 5.47 -5.71
C VAL A 155 0.38 5.42 -4.21
N LEU A 156 1.46 6.06 -3.76
CA LEU A 156 1.80 6.13 -2.34
C LEU A 156 0.92 7.16 -1.61
N GLY A 157 -0.24 6.71 -1.13
CA GLY A 157 -1.08 7.50 -0.22
C GLY A 157 -0.46 7.54 1.16
N LEU A 158 -0.30 8.74 1.73
CA LEU A 158 0.30 8.99 3.04
C LEU A 158 -0.73 9.58 3.99
N GLY A 159 -0.65 9.21 5.26
CA GLY A 159 -1.43 9.83 6.34
C GLY A 159 -0.71 9.84 7.68
N ALA A 160 -1.24 10.62 8.60
CA ALA A 160 -0.72 10.76 9.96
C ALA A 160 -0.81 9.47 10.79
N GLY A 161 -1.68 8.54 10.41
CA GLY A 161 -2.04 7.38 11.24
C GLY A 161 -2.98 7.79 12.38
N ASP A 162 -3.92 6.92 12.73
CA ASP A 162 -5.00 7.28 13.65
C ASP A 162 -5.02 6.41 14.91
N SER A 163 -4.71 5.11 14.84
CA SER A 163 -4.82 4.23 16.02
C SER A 163 -3.69 4.43 17.03
N GLU A 164 -4.01 4.78 18.27
CA GLU A 164 -3.03 4.79 19.37
C GLU A 164 -2.63 3.38 19.77
N GLY A 165 -3.61 2.47 19.80
CA GLY A 165 -3.40 1.08 20.18
C GLY A 165 -2.38 0.37 19.28
N GLU A 166 -2.46 0.56 17.96
CA GLU A 166 -1.49 0.03 17.01
C GLU A 166 -0.09 0.59 17.23
N HIS A 167 0.02 1.91 17.41
CA HIS A 167 1.31 2.55 17.66
C HIS A 167 1.96 1.96 18.90
N LEU A 168 1.25 1.91 20.03
CA LEU A 168 1.81 1.41 21.29
C LEU A 168 2.13 -0.09 21.23
N THR A 169 1.28 -0.89 20.60
CA THR A 169 1.47 -2.36 20.52
C THR A 169 2.71 -2.74 19.72
N PHE A 170 3.01 -2.00 18.65
CA PHE A 170 4.22 -2.22 17.83
C PHE A 170 5.41 -1.35 18.24
N GLY A 171 5.29 -0.55 19.31
CA GLY A 171 6.36 0.29 19.83
C GLY A 171 6.66 1.53 18.99
N PHE A 172 5.69 2.02 18.21
CA PHE A 172 5.78 3.26 17.44
C PHE A 172 5.35 4.47 18.28
N PRO A 173 5.96 5.66 18.06
CA PRO A 173 5.53 6.89 18.71
C PRO A 173 4.15 7.34 18.22
N HIS A 174 3.22 7.58 19.15
CA HIS A 174 1.87 8.07 18.84
C HIS A 174 1.77 9.61 18.77
N GLU A 175 2.51 10.32 19.63
CA GLU A 175 2.35 11.77 19.84
C GLU A 175 3.06 12.65 18.78
N GLN A 176 3.84 12.05 17.89
CA GLN A 176 4.69 12.75 16.91
C GLN A 176 4.18 12.60 15.48
N ARG A 177 2.88 12.77 15.28
CA ARG A 177 2.24 12.69 13.96
C ARG A 177 2.36 14.03 13.23
N VAL A 178 2.69 13.98 11.95
CA VAL A 178 2.85 15.12 11.03
C VAL A 178 1.60 15.40 10.22
#